data_AF-A0A954G9A6-F1
#
_entry.id   AF-A0A954G9A6-F1
#
_cell.length_a   1.000
_cell.length_b   1.000
_cell.length_c   1.000
_cell.angle_alpha   90.00
_cell.angle_beta   90.00
_cell.angle_gamma   90.00
#
_symmetry.space_group_name_H-M   'P 1'
#
loop_
_entity.id
_entity.type
_entity.pdbx_description
1 polymer ?
#
loop_
_entity_poly.entity_id
_entity_poly.type
_entity_poly.pdbx_seq_one_letter_code
_entity_poly.pdbx_strand_id
1 'polypeptide(L)'
;MNFQYPMKMESHFSPSRRSFLNTAIAATLGIQTARLTASESQVTPKAQIAITFDLEMSRQYPRREMMEWDFQKGNLNQETKNYSLKAAEIASSLNGTIHYFCVGRVLEQKDIQWLKTISKLGHPIGNHTYDHVNVWATEPEKTQFRFQRSPWLLGGKSADQVIRQNIRITTEAMKQRLNISPDGFRTPGGSSTALDDREDLQKMLLAEGFSWVSSKYPRHEYSPPNTEPDHEIYQSILSAQKEAQP
;
A
#
# COMPACT_ATOMS: atom_id res chain seq x y z
N MET A 1 -82.42 -49.28 9.15
CA MET A 1 -82.29 -50.36 10.15
C MET A 1 -81.33 -49.88 11.23
N ASN A 2 -81.76 -49.90 12.49
CA ASN A 2 -80.93 -49.66 13.66
C ASN A 2 -79.82 -50.71 13.78
N PHE A 3 -78.67 -50.35 14.35
CA PHE A 3 -78.03 -50.95 15.55
C PHE A 3 -76.79 -50.11 15.87
N GLN A 4 -76.82 -49.32 16.96
CA GLN A 4 -76.15 -49.57 18.27
C GLN A 4 -74.61 -49.53 18.19
N TYR A 5 -73.81 -48.84 19.01
CA TYR A 5 -73.88 -48.25 20.37
C TYR A 5 -72.88 -47.07 20.43
N PRO A 6 -72.97 -46.16 21.43
CA PRO A 6 -71.89 -46.19 22.43
C PRO A 6 -72.34 -45.73 23.84
N MET A 7 -71.58 -46.10 24.87
CA MET A 7 -71.04 -45.09 25.80
C MET A 7 -69.93 -45.63 26.70
N LYS A 8 -69.02 -44.69 26.99
CA LYS A 8 -67.76 -44.75 27.74
C LYS A 8 -67.97 -44.67 29.25
N MET A 9 -66.93 -45.06 30.01
CA MET A 9 -66.13 -44.20 30.91
C MET A 9 -64.95 -45.04 31.44
N GLU A 10 -63.71 -44.75 31.06
CA GLU A 10 -62.71 -43.86 31.71
C GLU A 10 -62.21 -44.31 33.10
N SER A 11 -60.90 -44.58 33.20
CA SER A 11 -60.12 -44.27 34.40
C SER A 11 -58.62 -44.07 34.09
N HIS A 12 -58.15 -42.89 34.50
CA HIS A 12 -56.86 -42.47 35.07
C HIS A 12 -55.52 -42.97 34.50
N PHE A 13 -54.75 -42.01 33.96
CA PHE A 13 -53.29 -42.04 33.92
C PHE A 13 -52.72 -40.86 34.74
N SER A 14 -51.87 -41.16 35.73
CA SER A 14 -51.12 -40.18 36.51
C SER A 14 -49.85 -39.76 35.76
N PRO A 15 -49.57 -38.46 35.56
CA PRO A 15 -48.38 -38.01 34.82
C PRO A 15 -47.12 -38.13 35.67
N SER A 16 -46.15 -38.90 35.18
CA SER A 16 -44.82 -39.06 35.79
C SER A 16 -43.92 -37.83 35.54
N ARG A 17 -42.89 -37.67 36.37
CA ARG A 17 -41.91 -36.55 36.35
C ARG A 17 -41.22 -36.29 34.99
N ARG A 18 -41.35 -37.19 34.01
CA ARG A 18 -40.87 -36.97 32.63
C ARG A 18 -41.84 -36.20 31.73
N SER A 19 -43.10 -35.96 32.15
CA SER A 19 -44.08 -35.17 31.40
C SER A 19 -44.05 -33.67 31.72
N PHE A 20 -43.24 -33.24 32.70
CA PHE A 20 -43.13 -31.82 33.11
C PHE A 20 -42.06 -31.04 32.31
N LEU A 21 -41.17 -31.73 31.60
CA LEU A 21 -40.10 -31.10 30.81
C LEU A 21 -40.47 -30.83 29.33
N ASN A 22 -41.61 -31.34 28.85
CA ASN A 22 -42.08 -31.07 27.48
C ASN A 22 -43.15 -29.98 27.39
N THR A 23 -43.59 -29.41 28.52
CA THR A 23 -44.64 -28.36 28.57
C THR A 23 -44.08 -26.98 28.95
N ALA A 24 -42.76 -26.79 28.88
CA ALA A 24 -42.10 -25.48 29.01
C ALA A 24 -41.63 -24.92 27.65
N ILE A 25 -41.93 -25.58 26.53
CA ILE A 25 -41.54 -25.16 25.18
C ILE A 25 -42.69 -24.43 24.44
N ALA A 26 -43.91 -24.44 24.96
CA ALA A 26 -45.09 -23.88 24.26
C ALA A 26 -45.74 -22.65 24.93
N ALA A 27 -45.13 -22.05 25.96
CA ALA A 27 -45.70 -20.90 26.69
C ALA A 27 -44.73 -19.70 26.85
N THR A 28 -43.78 -19.54 25.94
CA THR A 28 -42.98 -18.31 25.76
C THR A 28 -43.26 -17.63 24.41
N LEU A 29 -44.46 -17.86 23.86
CA LEU A 29 -45.01 -17.19 22.68
C LEU A 29 -45.66 -15.82 23.00
N GLY A 30 -45.18 -15.09 24.01
CA GLY A 30 -45.94 -13.95 24.52
C GLY A 30 -45.19 -12.93 25.36
N ILE A 31 -43.88 -12.77 25.18
CA ILE A 31 -43.20 -11.57 25.68
C ILE A 31 -42.59 -10.87 24.48
N GLN A 32 -43.14 -9.70 24.20
CA GLN A 32 -42.61 -8.71 23.28
C GLN A 32 -41.10 -8.57 23.51
N THR A 33 -40.30 -9.20 22.67
CA THR A 33 -39.02 -8.59 22.32
C THR A 33 -39.42 -7.35 21.54
N ALA A 34 -39.61 -6.25 22.27
CA ALA A 34 -39.27 -4.94 21.75
C ALA A 34 -38.00 -5.18 20.94
N ARG A 35 -38.05 -4.93 19.63
CA ARG A 35 -36.84 -4.75 18.86
C ARG A 35 -36.14 -3.60 19.58
N LEU A 36 -35.28 -3.96 20.52
CA LEU A 36 -34.06 -3.24 20.79
C LEU A 36 -33.40 -3.21 19.42
N THR A 37 -33.78 -2.21 18.63
CA THR A 37 -32.85 -1.56 17.73
C THR A 37 -31.75 -1.10 18.68
N ALA A 38 -30.84 -2.04 19.01
CA ALA A 38 -29.45 -1.68 19.14
C ALA A 38 -29.24 -0.81 17.92
N SER A 39 -29.12 0.49 18.16
CA SER A 39 -28.52 1.37 17.19
C SER A 39 -27.23 0.65 16.85
N GLU A 40 -27.23 -0.04 15.71
CA GLU A 40 -26.00 -0.20 14.96
C GLU A 40 -25.56 1.25 14.82
N SER A 41 -24.70 1.69 15.73
CA SER A 41 -23.90 2.87 15.49
C SER A 41 -23.32 2.56 14.12
N GLN A 42 -23.79 3.25 13.09
CA GLN A 42 -23.17 3.17 11.77
C GLN A 42 -21.72 3.54 12.03
N VAL A 43 -20.87 2.52 12.19
CA VAL A 43 -19.45 2.73 12.36
C VAL A 43 -19.06 3.26 11.01
N THR A 44 -18.96 4.59 10.91
CA THR A 44 -18.49 5.23 9.70
C THR A 44 -17.12 4.61 9.43
N PRO A 45 -16.95 3.93 8.28
CA PRO A 45 -15.67 3.31 7.99
C PRO A 45 -14.62 4.40 8.01
N LYS A 46 -13.61 4.23 8.87
CA LYS A 46 -12.51 5.17 8.95
C LYS A 46 -11.74 5.11 7.63
N ALA A 47 -11.37 6.27 7.10
CA ALA A 47 -10.47 6.32 5.96
C ALA A 47 -9.16 5.61 6.31
N GLN A 48 -8.68 4.77 5.41
CA GLN A 48 -7.35 4.19 5.49
C GLN A 48 -6.36 5.17 4.86
N ILE A 49 -5.29 5.49 5.57
CA ILE A 49 -4.27 6.44 5.11
C ILE A 49 -2.94 5.71 5.10
N ALA A 50 -2.31 5.66 3.93
CA ALA A 50 -0.94 5.19 3.77
C ALA A 50 -0.03 6.40 3.57
N ILE A 51 0.94 6.58 4.47
CA ILE A 51 2.00 7.59 4.32
C ILE A 51 3.22 6.88 3.74
N THR A 52 3.72 7.38 2.62
CA THR A 52 4.86 6.76 1.95
C THR A 52 5.85 7.80 1.48
N PHE A 53 7.15 7.50 1.57
CA PHE A 53 8.22 8.38 1.13
C PHE A 53 9.19 7.67 0.21
N ASP A 54 9.52 8.32 -0.89
CA ASP A 54 10.56 7.87 -1.81
C ASP A 54 11.87 8.53 -1.38
N LEU A 55 12.86 7.70 -1.01
CA LEU A 55 14.16 8.15 -0.50
C LEU A 55 15.07 8.54 -1.67
N GLU A 56 14.73 9.66 -2.30
CA GLU A 56 15.44 10.24 -3.43
C GLU A 56 15.66 11.76 -3.28
N MET A 57 16.56 12.32 -4.08
CA MET A 57 16.64 13.78 -4.26
C MET A 57 15.71 14.22 -5.40
N SER A 58 14.82 15.16 -5.10
CA SER A 58 13.89 15.70 -6.09
C SER A 58 14.56 16.75 -6.97
N ARG A 59 14.38 16.65 -8.28
CA ARG A 59 14.76 17.72 -9.20
C ARG A 59 13.99 18.99 -8.85
N GLN A 60 14.57 20.17 -9.10
CA GLN A 60 13.98 21.47 -8.75
C GLN A 60 13.92 21.75 -7.24
N TYR A 61 14.57 20.92 -6.40
CA TYR A 61 14.66 21.12 -4.95
C TYR A 61 16.11 21.08 -4.46
N PRO A 62 16.46 21.84 -3.41
CA PRO A 62 15.60 22.81 -2.71
C PRO A 62 15.41 24.13 -3.50
N ARG A 63 16.07 24.27 -4.65
CA ARG A 63 15.98 25.45 -5.53
C ARG A 63 15.42 25.05 -6.88
N ARG A 64 14.52 25.87 -7.42
CA ARG A 64 14.10 25.78 -8.83
C ARG A 64 15.33 25.79 -9.73
N GLU A 65 15.20 25.15 -10.89
CA GLU A 65 16.22 24.96 -11.91
C GLU A 65 17.41 24.08 -11.50
N MET A 66 17.42 23.57 -10.27
CA MET A 66 18.41 22.59 -9.84
C MET A 66 18.14 21.22 -10.49
N MET A 67 18.92 20.89 -11.50
CA MET A 67 18.81 19.65 -12.29
C MET A 67 19.88 18.61 -11.96
N GLU A 68 20.84 18.94 -11.08
CA GLU A 68 21.92 18.03 -10.67
C GLU A 68 21.40 16.68 -10.16
N TRP A 69 20.27 16.70 -9.45
CA TRP A 69 19.67 15.52 -8.85
C TRP A 69 19.21 14.48 -9.87
N ASP A 70 18.94 14.87 -11.12
CA ASP A 70 18.62 13.93 -12.21
C ASP A 70 19.77 12.93 -12.46
N PHE A 71 21.00 13.28 -12.06
CA PHE A 71 22.17 12.41 -12.22
C PHE A 71 22.61 11.76 -10.89
N GLN A 72 21.95 12.11 -9.78
CA GLN A 72 22.37 11.79 -8.41
C GLN A 72 21.21 11.36 -7.50
N LYS A 73 20.15 10.75 -8.05
CA LYS A 73 18.90 10.41 -7.33
C LYS A 73 19.08 9.71 -5.97
N GLY A 74 20.05 8.80 -5.83
CA GLY A 74 20.36 8.13 -4.56
C GLY A 74 21.45 8.77 -3.70
N ASN A 75 21.97 9.94 -4.06
CA ASN A 75 22.98 10.65 -3.26
C ASN A 75 22.30 11.63 -2.28
N LEU A 76 21.61 11.09 -1.27
CA LEU A 76 20.90 11.92 -0.29
C LEU A 76 21.88 12.77 0.53
N ASN A 77 21.55 14.05 0.68
CA ASN A 77 22.23 14.95 1.61
C ASN A 77 21.83 14.64 3.07
N GLN A 78 22.46 15.32 4.03
CA GLN A 78 22.21 15.05 5.45
C GLN A 78 20.82 15.52 5.89
N GLU A 79 20.32 16.61 5.31
CA GLU A 79 19.02 17.19 5.61
C GLU A 79 17.88 16.22 5.26
N THR A 80 17.93 15.59 4.09
CA THR A 80 16.94 14.58 3.67
C THR A 80 16.97 13.37 4.60
N LYS A 81 18.16 12.88 4.98
CA LYS A 81 18.29 11.76 5.93
C LYS A 81 17.69 12.10 7.30
N ASN A 82 18.02 13.29 7.81
CA ASN A 82 17.52 13.77 9.09
C ASN A 82 15.99 13.91 9.06
N TYR A 83 15.45 14.46 7.98
CA TYR A 83 14.00 14.57 7.78
C TYR A 83 13.33 13.20 7.77
N SER A 84 13.83 12.26 6.97
CA SER A 84 13.28 10.91 6.87
C SER A 84 13.27 10.19 8.21
N LEU A 85 14.37 10.26 8.97
CA LEU A 85 14.45 9.66 10.30
C LEU A 85 13.50 10.36 11.28
N LYS A 86 13.45 11.70 11.27
CA LYS A 86 12.58 12.45 12.17
C LYS A 86 11.10 12.15 11.92
N ALA A 87 10.71 12.01 10.65
CA ALA A 87 9.36 11.62 10.28
C ALA A 87 8.99 10.23 10.81
N ALA A 88 9.92 9.26 10.72
CA ALA A 88 9.74 7.92 11.30
C ALA A 88 9.54 7.99 12.83
N GLU A 89 10.39 8.75 13.54
CA GLU A 89 10.27 8.93 14.99
C GLU A 89 8.90 9.53 15.37
N ILE A 90 8.46 10.56 14.65
CA ILE A 90 7.15 11.20 14.89
C ILE A 90 6.02 10.19 14.64
N ALA A 91 6.03 9.51 13.49
CA ALA A 91 5.00 8.52 13.16
C ALA A 91 4.95 7.42 14.23
N SER A 92 6.10 6.85 14.59
CA SER A 92 6.21 5.84 15.64
C SER A 92 5.65 6.32 16.99
N SER A 93 5.94 7.56 17.40
CA SER A 93 5.42 8.14 18.66
C SER A 93 3.90 8.30 18.69
N LEU A 94 3.26 8.29 17.51
CA LEU A 94 1.81 8.40 17.32
C LEU A 94 1.18 7.05 16.92
N ASN A 95 1.91 5.94 17.08
CA ASN A 95 1.50 4.60 16.65
C ASN A 95 1.20 4.50 15.13
N GLY A 96 1.79 5.40 14.34
CA GLY A 96 1.70 5.43 12.89
C GLY A 96 2.88 4.72 12.21
N THR A 97 2.70 4.38 10.94
CA THR A 97 3.73 3.74 10.11
C THR A 97 3.89 4.52 8.80
N ILE A 98 5.14 4.82 8.43
CA ILE A 98 5.50 5.32 7.11
C ILE A 98 6.14 4.17 6.33
N HIS A 99 5.75 3.98 5.07
CA HIS A 99 6.44 3.08 4.16
C HIS A 99 7.45 3.86 3.31
N TYR A 100 8.74 3.56 3.48
CA TYR A 100 9.81 4.13 2.68
C TYR A 100 10.11 3.30 1.43
N PHE A 101 10.47 3.92 0.32
CA PHE A 101 11.00 3.25 -0.87
C PHE A 101 12.43 3.72 -1.12
N CYS A 102 13.39 2.79 -1.06
CA CYS A 102 14.80 3.12 -1.09
C CYS A 102 15.37 3.02 -2.52
N VAL A 103 15.97 4.12 -3.00
CA VAL A 103 16.85 4.07 -4.17
C VAL A 103 18.14 3.34 -3.78
N GLY A 104 18.55 2.32 -4.54
CA GLY A 104 19.66 1.45 -4.16
C GLY A 104 21.00 2.16 -3.96
N ARG A 105 21.27 3.23 -4.74
CA ARG A 105 22.46 4.07 -4.57
C ARG A 105 22.61 4.71 -3.19
N VAL A 106 21.53 4.88 -2.43
CA VAL A 106 21.61 5.34 -1.03
C VAL A 106 22.48 4.39 -0.19
N LEU A 107 22.48 3.10 -0.52
CA LEU A 107 23.18 2.05 0.23
C LEU A 107 24.70 2.04 -0.03
N GLU A 108 25.17 2.76 -1.05
CA GLU A 108 26.59 3.04 -1.29
C GLU A 108 27.17 4.02 -0.26
N GLN A 109 26.31 4.82 0.38
CA GLN A 109 26.77 5.82 1.33
C GLN A 109 27.42 5.16 2.54
N LYS A 110 28.50 5.79 3.03
CA LYS A 110 29.31 5.28 4.15
C LYS A 110 28.45 5.00 5.38
N ASP A 111 27.60 5.97 5.73
CA ASP A 111 26.67 5.87 6.85
C ASP A 111 25.23 5.65 6.38
N ILE A 112 24.66 4.54 6.86
CA ILE A 112 23.27 4.11 6.66
C ILE A 112 22.60 3.76 8.00
N GLN A 113 23.18 4.16 9.14
CA GLN A 113 22.61 3.83 10.45
C GLN A 113 21.20 4.42 10.62
N TRP A 114 20.95 5.59 10.03
CA TRP A 114 19.63 6.21 10.01
C TRP A 114 18.56 5.30 9.35
N LEU A 115 18.87 4.59 8.27
CA LEU A 115 17.96 3.61 7.65
C LEU A 115 17.73 2.40 8.55
N LYS A 116 18.79 1.93 9.21
CA LYS A 116 18.66 0.84 10.19
C LYS A 116 17.77 1.24 11.37
N THR A 117 17.87 2.49 11.82
CA THR A 117 16.98 3.04 12.85
C THR A 117 15.54 3.09 12.35
N ILE A 118 15.28 3.59 11.13
CA ILE A 118 13.94 3.58 10.51
C ILE A 118 13.35 2.16 10.50
N SER A 119 14.11 1.17 10.04
CA SER A 119 13.68 -0.23 10.04
C SER A 119 13.43 -0.77 11.45
N LYS A 120 14.31 -0.47 12.42
CA LYS A 120 14.15 -0.89 13.82
C LYS A 120 12.92 -0.28 14.49
N LEU A 121 12.51 0.92 14.07
CA LEU A 121 11.28 1.57 14.51
C LEU A 121 10.02 0.90 13.92
N GLY A 122 10.17 -0.09 13.03
CA GLY A 122 9.06 -0.86 12.47
C GLY A 122 8.53 -0.29 11.15
N HIS A 123 9.24 0.64 10.52
CA HIS A 123 8.85 1.18 9.22
C HIS A 123 9.32 0.29 8.07
N PRO A 124 8.42 -0.19 7.19
CA PRO A 124 8.79 -0.99 6.04
C PRO A 124 9.61 -0.17 5.04
N ILE A 125 10.53 -0.86 4.36
CA ILE A 125 11.39 -0.27 3.34
C ILE A 125 11.27 -1.13 2.08
N GLY A 126 10.66 -0.58 1.05
CA GLY A 126 10.52 -1.17 -0.28
C GLY A 126 11.66 -0.80 -1.24
N ASN A 127 11.64 -1.45 -2.41
CA ASN A 127 12.62 -1.24 -3.47
C ASN A 127 12.17 -0.11 -4.42
N HIS A 128 13.08 0.83 -4.72
CA HIS A 128 12.84 1.94 -5.65
C HIS A 128 13.87 1.99 -6.80
N THR A 129 14.37 0.82 -7.21
CA THR A 129 15.46 0.61 -8.17
C THR A 129 16.80 1.23 -7.76
N TYR A 130 17.89 0.88 -8.45
CA TYR A 130 19.23 1.26 -7.99
C TYR A 130 19.57 2.70 -8.35
N ASP A 131 19.38 3.05 -9.63
CA ASP A 131 19.63 4.35 -10.23
C ASP A 131 18.36 5.19 -10.42
N HIS A 132 17.23 4.82 -9.77
CA HIS A 132 15.93 5.46 -9.97
C HIS A 132 15.44 5.33 -11.43
N VAL A 133 15.56 4.15 -12.04
CA VAL A 133 15.29 3.98 -13.48
C VAL A 133 13.81 3.99 -13.83
N ASN A 134 13.46 4.72 -14.88
CA ASN A 134 12.14 4.69 -15.52
C ASN A 134 11.88 3.30 -16.12
N VAL A 135 10.98 2.55 -15.50
CA VAL A 135 10.64 1.18 -15.92
C VAL A 135 9.86 1.14 -17.24
N TRP A 136 9.28 2.26 -17.67
CA TRP A 136 8.56 2.36 -18.94
C TRP A 136 9.45 2.64 -20.15
N ALA A 137 10.73 2.93 -19.94
CA ALA A 137 11.65 3.20 -21.03
C ALA A 137 11.92 1.94 -21.86
N THR A 138 11.83 2.06 -23.18
CA THR A 138 12.18 1.01 -24.15
C THR A 138 13.59 1.17 -24.72
N GLU A 139 14.19 2.35 -24.56
CA GLU A 139 15.57 2.63 -24.94
C GLU A 139 16.47 2.68 -23.69
N PRO A 140 17.62 2.00 -23.68
CA PRO A 140 18.50 1.91 -22.50
C PRO A 140 18.89 3.27 -21.92
N GLU A 141 19.26 4.22 -22.76
CA GLU A 141 19.69 5.55 -22.33
C GLU A 141 18.53 6.37 -21.73
N LYS A 142 17.29 6.11 -22.15
CA LYS A 142 16.10 6.77 -21.61
C LYS A 142 15.63 6.21 -20.27
N THR A 143 16.25 5.14 -19.78
CA THR A 143 15.93 4.60 -18.45
C THR A 143 16.31 5.56 -17.33
N GLN A 144 17.33 6.42 -17.49
CA GLN A 144 17.66 7.49 -16.54
C GLN A 144 18.54 8.56 -17.18
N PHE A 145 18.40 9.83 -16.80
CA PHE A 145 19.24 10.95 -17.25
C PHE A 145 20.74 10.70 -17.04
N ARG A 146 21.11 10.00 -15.95
CA ARG A 146 22.48 9.49 -15.71
C ARG A 146 23.02 8.72 -16.91
N PHE A 147 22.21 7.88 -17.54
CA PHE A 147 22.65 7.05 -18.67
C PHE A 147 22.60 7.79 -20.00
N GLN A 148 21.73 8.79 -20.16
CA GLN A 148 21.83 9.73 -21.30
C GLN A 148 23.19 10.47 -21.27
N ARG A 149 23.64 10.90 -20.09
CA ARG A 149 24.92 11.60 -19.92
C ARG A 149 26.13 10.66 -19.95
N SER A 150 25.97 9.42 -19.50
CA SER A 150 27.05 8.46 -19.33
C SER A 150 26.66 7.07 -19.83
N PRO A 151 26.43 6.92 -21.15
CA PRO A 151 25.88 5.69 -21.74
C PRO A 151 26.81 4.47 -21.59
N TRP A 152 28.13 4.68 -21.44
CA TRP A 152 29.09 3.60 -21.19
C TRP A 152 28.79 2.81 -19.91
N LEU A 153 28.07 3.38 -18.94
CA LEU A 153 27.65 2.68 -17.72
C LEU A 153 26.64 1.56 -18.01
N LEU A 154 25.92 1.62 -19.14
CA LEU A 154 24.97 0.58 -19.54
C LEU A 154 25.70 -0.70 -19.96
N GLY A 155 26.92 -0.58 -20.50
CA GLY A 155 27.71 -1.72 -20.99
C GLY A 155 26.94 -2.56 -22.01
N GLY A 156 26.30 -1.91 -22.99
CA GLY A 156 25.59 -2.55 -24.10
C GLY A 156 24.25 -3.23 -23.74
N LYS A 157 23.75 -3.07 -22.52
CA LYS A 157 22.49 -3.70 -22.08
C LYS A 157 21.27 -3.08 -22.75
N SER A 158 20.24 -3.91 -22.97
CA SER A 158 18.89 -3.43 -23.32
C SER A 158 18.22 -2.71 -22.14
N ALA A 159 17.11 -2.00 -22.40
CA ALA A 159 16.36 -1.33 -21.35
C ALA A 159 15.84 -2.32 -20.30
N ASP A 160 15.27 -3.45 -20.73
CA ASP A 160 14.77 -4.49 -19.81
C ASP A 160 15.87 -5.08 -18.93
N GLN A 161 17.07 -5.28 -19.49
CA GLN A 161 18.23 -5.74 -18.73
C GLN A 161 18.66 -4.72 -17.68
N VAL A 162 18.69 -3.43 -18.05
CA VAL A 162 19.02 -2.33 -17.13
C VAL A 162 18.00 -2.24 -16.00
N ILE A 163 16.71 -2.28 -16.33
CA ILE A 163 15.62 -2.21 -15.35
C ILE A 163 15.70 -3.39 -14.38
N ARG A 164 15.76 -4.62 -14.90
CA ARG A 164 15.83 -5.83 -14.06
C ARG A 164 17.07 -5.84 -13.17
N GLN A 165 18.23 -5.46 -13.73
CA GLN A 165 19.47 -5.39 -12.96
C GLN A 165 19.37 -4.34 -11.83
N ASN A 166 18.78 -3.18 -12.10
CA ASN A 166 18.57 -2.12 -11.11
C ASN A 166 17.69 -2.59 -9.95
N ILE A 167 16.63 -3.34 -10.25
CA ILE A 167 15.76 -3.93 -9.23
C ILE A 167 16.54 -4.95 -8.40
N ARG A 168 17.23 -5.90 -9.06
CA ARG A 168 18.02 -6.96 -8.40
C ARG A 168 19.11 -6.43 -7.49
N ILE A 169 19.94 -5.52 -7.99
CA ILE A 169 21.07 -4.99 -7.22
C ILE A 169 20.56 -4.21 -6.01
N THR A 170 19.43 -3.51 -6.12
CA THR A 170 18.82 -2.84 -4.96
C THR A 170 18.40 -3.84 -3.90
N THR A 171 17.70 -4.92 -4.29
CA THR A 171 17.33 -6.00 -3.37
C THR A 171 18.55 -6.61 -2.69
N GLU A 172 19.62 -6.91 -3.44
CA GLU A 172 20.84 -7.47 -2.87
C GLU A 172 21.58 -6.50 -1.96
N ALA A 173 21.64 -5.22 -2.32
CA ALA A 173 22.22 -4.19 -1.47
C ALA A 173 21.44 -4.03 -0.16
N MET A 174 20.10 -4.09 -0.19
CA MET A 174 19.27 -4.04 1.02
C MET A 174 19.56 -5.22 1.95
N LYS A 175 19.66 -6.44 1.40
CA LYS A 175 20.03 -7.62 2.19
C LYS A 175 21.42 -7.45 2.83
N GLN A 176 22.42 -7.04 2.06
CA GLN A 176 23.80 -6.96 2.54
C GLN A 176 24.05 -5.80 3.52
N ARG A 177 23.44 -4.63 3.26
CA ARG A 177 23.73 -3.39 4.01
C ARG A 177 22.75 -3.16 5.17
N LEU A 178 21.47 -3.52 4.98
CA LEU A 178 20.40 -3.33 5.97
C LEU A 178 19.97 -4.62 6.66
N ASN A 179 20.31 -5.79 6.13
CA ASN A 179 19.85 -7.10 6.63
C ASN A 179 18.31 -7.24 6.59
N ILE A 180 17.69 -6.73 5.52
CA ILE A 180 16.25 -6.84 5.26
C ILE A 180 15.99 -7.27 3.81
N SER A 181 14.84 -7.89 3.58
CA SER A 181 14.24 -7.99 2.24
C SER A 181 13.36 -6.77 1.99
N PRO A 182 13.25 -6.28 0.74
CA PRO A 182 12.37 -5.16 0.44
C PRO A 182 10.90 -5.52 0.66
N ASP A 183 10.15 -4.61 1.27
CA ASP A 183 8.69 -4.68 1.41
C ASP A 183 8.04 -4.02 0.19
N GLY A 184 7.72 -4.79 -0.84
CA GLY A 184 7.12 -4.26 -2.07
C GLY A 184 8.07 -3.43 -2.95
N PHE A 185 7.49 -2.93 -4.04
CA PHE A 185 8.20 -2.17 -5.06
C PHE A 185 7.44 -0.89 -5.43
N ARG A 186 8.16 0.20 -5.67
CA ARG A 186 7.62 1.41 -6.27
C ARG A 186 8.40 1.78 -7.51
N THR A 187 7.68 2.03 -8.60
CA THR A 187 8.29 2.50 -9.85
C THR A 187 8.84 3.92 -9.67
N PRO A 188 10.07 4.19 -10.12
CA PRO A 188 10.54 5.57 -10.33
C PRO A 188 9.66 6.27 -11.36
N GLY A 189 9.01 7.35 -10.91
CA GLY A 189 7.94 7.99 -11.67
C GLY A 189 6.60 7.26 -11.54
N GLY A 190 5.51 8.02 -11.59
CA GLY A 190 4.14 7.49 -11.63
C GLY A 190 3.64 7.36 -13.07
N SER A 191 2.72 6.41 -13.31
CA SER A 191 2.03 6.25 -14.59
C SER A 191 0.52 6.24 -14.40
N SER A 192 -0.21 6.94 -15.26
CA SER A 192 -1.68 6.91 -15.28
C SER A 192 -2.23 5.52 -15.61
N THR A 193 -1.48 4.67 -16.30
CA THR A 193 -1.86 3.28 -16.60
C THR A 193 -1.13 2.27 -15.70
N ALA A 194 -0.37 2.72 -14.69
CA ALA A 194 0.44 1.84 -13.85
C ALA A 194 1.24 0.82 -14.69
N LEU A 195 0.97 -0.48 -14.48
CA LEU A 195 1.56 -1.58 -15.23
C LEU A 195 0.54 -2.28 -16.15
N ASP A 196 -0.66 -1.72 -16.33
CA ASP A 196 -1.79 -2.37 -17.03
C ASP A 196 -1.38 -2.84 -18.43
N ASP A 197 -0.58 -2.02 -19.14
CA ASP A 197 -0.09 -2.30 -20.51
C ASP A 197 1.33 -2.91 -20.55
N ARG A 198 1.87 -3.34 -19.40
CA ARG A 198 3.24 -3.86 -19.25
C ARG A 198 3.27 -5.22 -18.57
N GLU A 199 2.60 -6.21 -19.18
CA GLU A 199 2.59 -7.61 -18.70
C GLU A 199 4.02 -8.18 -18.56
N ASP A 200 4.94 -7.74 -19.41
CA ASP A 200 6.37 -8.07 -19.34
C ASP A 200 7.01 -7.58 -18.03
N LEU A 201 6.70 -6.37 -17.57
CA LEU A 201 7.15 -5.85 -16.27
C LEU A 201 6.46 -6.56 -15.11
N GLN A 202 5.16 -6.84 -15.22
CA GLN A 202 4.43 -7.58 -14.17
C GLN A 202 5.06 -8.95 -13.93
N LYS A 203 5.31 -9.72 -15.00
CA LYS A 203 5.98 -11.02 -14.95
C LYS A 203 7.40 -10.91 -14.39
N MET A 204 8.14 -9.88 -14.80
CA MET A 204 9.48 -9.64 -14.28
C MET A 204 9.46 -9.36 -12.77
N LEU A 205 8.61 -8.44 -12.29
CA LEU A 205 8.52 -8.08 -10.87
C LEU A 205 8.07 -9.26 -10.01
N LEU A 206 7.13 -10.08 -10.48
CA LEU A 206 6.76 -11.34 -9.83
C LEU A 206 7.96 -12.29 -9.75
N ALA A 207 8.73 -12.44 -10.83
CA ALA A 207 9.93 -13.27 -10.85
C ALA A 207 11.06 -12.75 -9.94
N GLU A 208 11.12 -11.43 -9.70
CA GLU A 208 12.01 -10.81 -8.72
C GLU A 208 11.47 -10.88 -7.26
N GLY A 209 10.29 -11.45 -7.06
CA GLY A 209 9.70 -11.72 -5.75
C GLY A 209 8.77 -10.63 -5.21
N PHE A 210 8.37 -9.66 -6.02
CA PHE A 210 7.43 -8.61 -5.60
C PHE A 210 5.98 -9.05 -5.85
N SER A 211 5.20 -9.16 -4.77
CA SER A 211 3.78 -9.50 -4.83
C SER A 211 2.85 -8.30 -5.03
N TRP A 212 3.38 -7.08 -4.87
CA TRP A 212 2.63 -5.85 -5.08
C TRP A 212 3.55 -4.71 -5.51
N VAL A 213 2.97 -3.74 -6.21
CA VAL A 213 3.67 -2.57 -6.77
C VAL A 213 2.84 -1.31 -6.55
N SER A 214 3.49 -0.23 -6.14
CA SER A 214 2.90 1.11 -6.12
C SER A 214 3.39 1.89 -7.35
N SER A 215 2.54 2.09 -8.35
CA SER A 215 2.92 2.76 -9.61
C SER A 215 1.83 3.62 -10.27
N LYS A 216 0.56 3.44 -9.88
CA LYS A 216 -0.57 4.18 -10.45
C LYS A 216 -0.53 5.64 -9.98
N TYR A 217 -0.53 6.55 -10.93
CA TYR A 217 -0.68 7.98 -10.69
C TYR A 217 -1.64 8.55 -11.74
N PRO A 218 -2.97 8.48 -11.51
CA PRO A 218 -3.96 9.03 -12.42
C PRO A 218 -3.75 10.54 -12.58
N ARG A 219 -4.02 11.05 -13.77
CA ARG A 219 -3.91 12.48 -14.03
C ARG A 219 -5.05 13.21 -13.32
N HIS A 220 -4.73 14.37 -12.77
CA HIS A 220 -5.69 15.30 -12.21
C HIS A 220 -5.27 16.72 -12.57
N GLU A 221 -6.24 17.63 -12.53
CA GLU A 221 -5.99 19.05 -12.69
C GLU A 221 -5.28 19.61 -11.45
N TYR A 222 -4.58 20.73 -11.63
CA TYR A 222 -3.89 21.43 -10.54
C TYR A 222 -3.97 22.94 -10.76
N SER A 223 -3.97 23.69 -9.67
CA SER A 223 -3.95 25.14 -9.74
C SER A 223 -2.56 25.65 -10.12
N PRO A 224 -2.46 26.83 -10.75
CA PRO A 224 -1.18 27.51 -10.91
C PRO A 224 -0.47 27.70 -9.56
N PRO A 225 0.87 27.75 -9.54
CA PRO A 225 1.61 28.00 -8.29
C PRO A 225 1.13 29.26 -7.58
N ASN A 226 0.91 29.15 -6.26
CA ASN A 226 0.39 30.22 -5.39
C ASN A 226 -1.07 30.63 -5.64
N THR A 227 -1.85 29.77 -6.31
CA THR A 227 -3.30 29.94 -6.46
C THR A 227 -4.02 28.82 -5.73
N GLU A 228 -5.07 29.17 -4.98
CA GLU A 228 -5.91 28.18 -4.30
C GLU A 228 -6.67 27.34 -5.33
N PRO A 229 -6.76 26.00 -5.16
CA PRO A 229 -7.60 25.16 -6.01
C PRO A 229 -9.07 25.56 -5.91
N ASP A 230 -9.73 25.69 -7.05
CA ASP A 230 -11.18 25.86 -7.09
C ASP A 230 -11.93 24.52 -6.94
N HIS A 231 -13.26 24.59 -6.96
CA HIS A 231 -14.10 23.41 -6.81
C HIS A 231 -13.87 22.36 -7.91
N GLU A 232 -13.61 22.78 -9.15
CA GLU A 232 -13.41 21.87 -10.28
C GLU A 232 -12.09 21.10 -10.13
N ILE A 233 -11.04 21.78 -9.70
CA ILE A 233 -9.75 21.16 -9.38
C ILE A 233 -9.92 20.15 -8.24
N TYR A 234 -10.63 20.51 -7.17
CA TYR A 234 -10.91 19.56 -6.09
C TYR A 234 -11.68 18.32 -6.58
N GLN A 235 -12.70 18.48 -7.43
CA GLN A 235 -13.43 17.33 -8.00
C GLN A 235 -12.54 16.47 -8.90
N SER A 236 -11.64 17.08 -9.65
CA SER A 236 -10.65 16.36 -10.47
C SER A 236 -9.73 15.50 -9.61
N ILE A 237 -9.20 16.06 -8.51
CA ILE A 237 -8.37 15.33 -7.54
C ILE A 237 -9.16 14.19 -6.89
N LEU A 238 -10.40 14.42 -6.46
CA LEU A 238 -11.23 13.38 -5.84
C LEU A 238 -11.57 12.25 -6.82
N SER A 239 -11.74 12.56 -8.11
CA SER A 239 -12.00 11.56 -9.15
C SER A 239 -10.74 10.71 -9.39
N ALA A 240 -9.59 11.35 -9.56
CA ALA A 240 -8.30 10.66 -9.71
C ALA A 240 -7.93 9.82 -8.46
N GLN A 241 -8.26 10.30 -7.26
CA GLN A 241 -8.00 9.56 -6.02
C GLN A 241 -8.75 8.22 -5.96
N LYS A 242 -9.99 8.17 -6.48
CA LYS A 242 -10.77 6.92 -6.57
C LYS A 242 -10.10 5.90 -7.48
N GLU A 243 -9.54 6.35 -8.60
CA GLU A 243 -8.79 5.50 -9.55
C GLU A 243 -7.42 5.06 -9.02
N ALA A 244 -6.86 5.80 -8.05
CA ALA A 244 -5.58 5.51 -7.44
C ALA A 244 -5.68 4.53 -6.25
N GLN A 245 -6.90 4.14 -5.84
CA GLN A 245 -7.07 3.17 -4.76
C GLN A 245 -6.66 1.76 -5.22
N PRO A 246 -6.07 0.93 -4.32
CA PRO A 246 -5.71 -0.46 -4.61
C PRO A 246 -6.89 -1.33 -5.05
#